data_AF-A0A328SNI8-F1
#
_entry.id   AF-A0A328SNI8-F1
#
_cell.length_a   1.000
_cell.length_b   1.000
_cell.length_c   1.000
_cell.angle_alpha   90.00
_cell.angle_beta   90.00
_cell.angle_gamma   90.00
#
_symmetry.space_group_name_H-M   'P 1'
#
loop_
_entity.id
_entity.type
_entity.pdbx_description
1 polymer ?
#
loop_
_entity_poly.entity_id
_entity_poly.type
_entity_poly.pdbx_seq_one_letter_code
_entity_poly.pdbx_strand_id
1 'polypeptide(L)'
;MEIVERLLYIGDEGAETIEVIVGDETLWATQKSMSSLFDVGIPAINKHLKNIFESGELEKDSVISKMEITANDGKKYKTNFYNLDVIISVGYRVNSKKATQFRIWATKTLKEYIVKGFVLDDELL
;
A
#
# COMPACT_ATOMS: atom_id res chain seq x y z
N MET A 1 16.19 5.07 7.71
CA MET A 1 15.39 4.37 6.69
C MET A 1 15.68 5.06 5.38
N GLU A 2 16.64 4.52 4.64
CA GLU A 2 16.97 4.96 3.29
C GLU A 2 16.68 3.77 2.41
N ILE A 3 15.70 3.94 1.53
CA ILE A 3 15.51 3.30 0.22
C ILE A 3 14.10 3.73 -0.23
N VAL A 4 14.05 4.62 -1.22
CA VAL A 4 12.84 4.82 -2.03
C VAL A 4 12.90 3.73 -3.09
N GLU A 5 12.23 2.61 -2.82
CA GLU A 5 12.12 1.52 -3.77
C GLU A 5 10.89 1.75 -4.65
N ARG A 6 11.10 1.73 -5.97
CA ARG A 6 9.99 1.76 -6.91
C ARG A 6 9.44 0.35 -7.03
N LEU A 7 8.32 0.09 -6.39
CA LEU A 7 7.66 -1.20 -6.50
C LEU A 7 6.86 -1.21 -7.79
N LEU A 8 7.24 -2.13 -8.68
CA LEU A 8 6.56 -2.33 -9.95
C LEU A 8 5.34 -3.21 -9.72
N TYR A 9 4.17 -2.61 -9.82
CA TYR A 9 2.91 -3.30 -9.89
C TYR A 9 2.64 -3.63 -11.37
N ILE A 10 2.56 -4.92 -11.75
CA ILE A 10 2.20 -5.31 -13.11
C ILE A 10 0.75 -5.80 -13.10
N GLY A 11 -0.16 -4.97 -13.62
CA GLY A 11 -1.53 -5.38 -13.93
C GLY A 11 -1.62 -5.88 -15.37
N ASP A 12 -2.74 -6.51 -15.73
CA ASP A 12 -2.95 -7.07 -17.08
C ASP A 12 -2.94 -6.00 -18.19
N GLU A 13 -3.13 -4.71 -17.85
CA GLU A 13 -3.09 -3.59 -18.79
C GLU A 13 -1.72 -2.88 -18.87
N GLY A 14 -0.72 -3.37 -18.13
CA GLY A 14 0.63 -2.82 -18.13
C GLY A 14 1.25 -2.69 -16.75
N ALA A 15 2.53 -2.36 -16.74
CA ALA A 15 3.27 -2.13 -15.51
C ALA A 15 3.05 -0.70 -15.01
N GLU A 16 2.44 -0.56 -13.84
CA GLU A 16 2.42 0.70 -13.10
C GLU A 16 3.47 0.70 -12.01
N THR A 17 4.19 1.80 -11.88
CA THR A 17 5.19 1.95 -10.84
C THR A 17 4.61 2.78 -9.71
N ILE A 18 4.67 2.26 -8.48
CA ILE A 18 4.37 3.04 -7.29
C ILE A 18 5.65 3.34 -6.53
N GLU A 19 5.74 4.57 -6.03
CA GLU A 19 6.80 4.95 -5.10
C GLU A 19 6.37 4.55 -3.69
N VAL A 20 7.06 3.53 -3.16
CA VAL A 20 6.90 3.03 -1.80
C VAL A 20 8.26 3.05 -1.10
N ILE A 21 8.23 2.97 0.21
CA ILE A 21 9.41 2.69 1.02
C ILE A 21 9.28 1.27 1.54
N VAL A 22 10.31 0.45 1.33
CA VAL A 22 10.38 -0.89 1.89
C VAL A 22 11.21 -0.83 3.16
N GLY A 23 10.68 -1.37 4.25
CA GLY A 23 11.41 -1.50 5.50
C GLY A 23 10.51 -1.86 6.66
N ASP A 24 11.13 -2.31 7.76
CA ASP A 24 10.43 -2.88 8.92
C ASP A 24 9.49 -4.02 8.51
N GLU A 25 9.95 -4.87 7.58
CA GLU A 25 9.21 -6.03 7.04
C GLU A 25 7.87 -5.70 6.36
N THR A 26 7.64 -4.42 6.05
CA THR A 26 6.42 -3.94 5.38
C THR A 26 6.73 -2.94 4.27
N LEU A 27 5.69 -2.63 3.51
CA LEU A 27 5.65 -1.54 2.54
C LEU A 27 5.01 -0.31 3.17
N TRP A 28 5.52 0.87 2.80
CA TRP A 28 5.03 2.15 3.26
C TRP A 28 4.71 3.06 2.08
N ALA A 29 3.55 3.70 2.10
CA ALA A 29 3.12 4.64 1.08
C ALA A 29 2.55 5.93 1.67
N THR A 30 2.71 7.03 0.95
CA THR A 30 2.05 8.30 1.30
C THR A 30 0.64 8.34 0.73
N GLN A 31 -0.20 9.29 1.19
CA GLN A 31 -1.50 9.56 0.54
C GLN A 31 -1.35 9.91 -0.94
N LYS A 32 -0.26 10.58 -1.31
CA LYS A 32 0.05 10.92 -2.70
C LYS A 32 0.35 9.67 -3.52
N SER A 33 1.19 8.77 -3.00
CA SER A 33 1.49 7.50 -3.65
C SER A 33 0.21 6.66 -3.84
N MET A 34 -0.63 6.55 -2.82
CA MET A 34 -1.92 5.84 -2.91
C MET A 34 -2.89 6.48 -3.91
N SER A 35 -2.93 7.82 -3.96
CA SER A 35 -3.73 8.58 -4.93
C SER A 35 -3.32 8.24 -6.37
N SER A 36 -2.01 8.16 -6.65
CA SER A 36 -1.48 7.75 -7.95
C SER A 36 -1.73 6.27 -8.26
N LEU A 37 -1.52 5.38 -7.28
CA LEU A 37 -1.74 3.94 -7.40
C LEU A 37 -3.20 3.62 -7.76
N PHE A 38 -4.15 4.27 -7.10
CA PHE A 38 -5.57 3.98 -7.28
C PHE A 38 -6.29 4.92 -8.24
N ASP A 39 -5.58 5.85 -8.88
CA ASP A 39 -6.14 6.84 -9.82
C ASP A 39 -7.38 7.57 -9.27
N VAL A 40 -7.23 8.09 -8.05
CA VAL A 40 -8.25 8.91 -7.39
C VAL A 40 -7.59 10.10 -6.71
N GLY A 41 -8.33 11.17 -6.48
CA GLY A 41 -7.80 12.33 -5.77
C GLY A 41 -7.43 12.02 -4.31
N ILE A 42 -6.41 12.71 -3.79
CA ILE A 42 -6.02 12.69 -2.37
C ILE A 42 -7.21 12.87 -1.40
N PRO A 43 -8.23 13.72 -1.68
CA PRO A 43 -9.40 13.84 -0.81
C PRO A 43 -10.16 12.51 -0.61
N ALA A 44 -10.23 11.66 -1.65
CA ALA A 44 -10.87 10.35 -1.54
C ALA A 44 -10.05 9.41 -0.63
N ILE A 45 -8.72 9.40 -0.78
CA ILE A 45 -7.81 8.66 0.10
C ILE A 45 -8.00 9.10 1.55
N ASN A 46 -8.00 10.41 1.82
CA ASN A 46 -8.20 10.95 3.17
C ASN A 46 -9.56 10.56 3.76
N LYS A 47 -10.62 10.54 2.94
CA LYS A 47 -11.95 10.06 3.36
C LYS A 47 -11.91 8.59 3.77
N HIS A 48 -11.27 7.74 2.99
CA HIS A 48 -11.16 6.31 3.33
C HIS A 48 -10.32 6.07 4.58
N LEU A 49 -9.17 6.76 4.70
CA LEU A 49 -8.33 6.70 5.90
C LEU A 49 -9.11 7.10 7.16
N LYS A 50 -9.84 8.22 7.09
CA LYS A 50 -10.69 8.67 8.19
C LYS A 50 -11.69 7.59 8.60
N ASN A 51 -12.42 7.03 7.63
CA ASN A 51 -13.43 6.01 7.90
C ASN A 51 -12.82 4.73 8.49
N ILE A 52 -11.65 4.28 8.01
CA ILE A 52 -10.94 3.08 8.51
C ILE A 52 -10.61 3.23 10.00
N PHE A 53 -10.11 4.41 10.40
CA PHE A 53 -9.78 4.68 11.80
C PHE A 53 -11.02 4.91 12.66
N GLU A 54 -12.05 5.59 12.14
CA GLU A 54 -13.31 5.80 12.87
C GLU A 54 -14.08 4.49 13.10
N SER A 55 -13.98 3.52 12.20
CA SER A 55 -14.60 2.21 12.39
C SER A 55 -13.79 1.27 13.29
N GLY A 56 -12.57 1.64 13.68
CA GLY A 56 -11.67 0.76 14.45
C GLY A 56 -11.17 -0.45 13.67
N GLU A 57 -11.17 -0.40 12.33
CA GLU A 57 -10.64 -1.50 11.51
C GLU A 57 -9.12 -1.62 11.65
N LEU A 58 -8.44 -0.47 11.76
CA LEU A 58 -7.00 -0.38 12.01
C LEU A 58 -6.75 0.62 13.13
N GLU A 59 -5.77 0.34 13.98
CA GLU A 59 -5.32 1.27 15.01
C GLU A 59 -4.26 2.21 14.47
N LYS A 60 -4.55 3.52 14.53
CA LYS A 60 -3.76 4.58 13.90
C LYS A 60 -2.27 4.57 14.27
N ASP A 61 -1.96 4.29 15.53
CA ASP A 61 -0.59 4.37 16.05
C ASP A 61 0.27 3.17 15.62
N SER A 62 -0.35 2.07 15.17
CA SER A 62 0.35 0.88 14.68
C SER A 62 0.69 0.94 13.19
N VAL A 63 -0.05 1.74 12.42
CA VAL A 63 -0.01 1.71 10.94
C VAL A 63 0.47 3.01 10.29
N ILE A 64 0.79 4.03 11.10
CA ILE A 64 1.29 5.32 10.61
C ILE A 64 2.69 5.57 11.14
N SER A 65 3.61 5.90 10.23
CA SER A 65 4.92 6.44 10.56
C SER A 65 5.05 7.87 10.05
N LYS A 66 5.59 8.77 10.87
CA LYS A 66 5.91 10.15 10.47
C LYS A 66 7.38 10.23 10.08
N MET A 67 7.65 10.43 8.80
CA MET A 67 9.02 10.53 8.29
C MET A 67 9.30 11.93 7.76
N GLU A 68 10.54 12.39 7.92
CA GLU A 68 11.02 13.62 7.29
C GLU A 68 11.42 13.31 5.85
N ILE A 69 10.79 13.99 4.88
CA ILE A 69 11.22 13.94 3.49
C ILE A 69 11.83 15.29 3.14
N THR A 70 13.04 15.28 2.58
CA THR A 70 13.65 16.47 1.97
C THR A 70 13.05 16.63 0.58
N ALA A 71 12.29 17.71 0.37
CA ALA A 71 11.79 18.03 -0.95
C ALA A 71 12.89 18.68 -1.82
N ASN A 72 12.64 18.76 -3.14
CA ASN A 72 13.57 19.35 -4.10
C ASN A 72 13.90 20.83 -3.84
N ASP A 73 13.14 21.51 -2.96
CA ASP A 73 13.38 22.88 -2.49
C ASP A 73 14.31 22.95 -1.27
N GLY A 74 14.87 21.82 -0.82
CA GLY A 74 15.73 21.71 0.35
C GLY A 74 14.98 21.77 1.69
N LYS A 75 13.65 21.88 1.68
CA LYS A 75 12.84 21.92 2.90
C LYS A 75 12.47 20.52 3.34
N LYS A 76 12.53 20.29 4.66
CA LYS A 76 12.06 19.07 5.30
C LYS A 76 10.58 19.18 5.62
N TYR A 77 9.78 18.26 5.10
CA TYR A 77 8.36 18.13 5.43
C TYR A 77 8.12 16.85 6.21
N LYS A 78 7.32 16.94 7.28
CA LYS A 78 6.82 15.76 7.98
C LYS A 78 5.66 15.19 7.17
N THR A 79 5.86 14.00 6.62
CA THR A 79 4.86 13.30 5.82
C THR A 79 4.43 12.04 6.54
N ASN A 80 3.13 11.75 6.52
CA ASN A 80 2.61 10.49 7.03
C ASN A 80 2.81 9.39 5.98
N PHE A 81 3.40 8.30 6.41
CA PHE A 81 3.49 7.04 5.70
C PHE A 81 2.54 6.04 6.33
N TYR A 82 1.89 5.27 5.48
CA TYR A 82 0.91 4.27 5.85
C TYR A 82 1.41 2.90 5.41
N ASN A 83 1.32 1.92 6.30
CA ASN A 83 1.83 0.58 6.06
C ASN A 83 0.97 -0.19 5.02
N LEU A 84 1.35 -1.44 4.74
CA LEU A 84 0.69 -2.29 3.76
C LEU A 84 -0.79 -2.55 4.11
N ASP A 85 -1.13 -2.72 5.38
CA ASP A 85 -2.51 -2.97 5.82
C ASP A 85 -3.42 -1.82 5.42
N VAL A 86 -2.96 -0.57 5.63
CA VAL A 86 -3.71 0.62 5.22
C VAL A 86 -3.84 0.70 3.70
N ILE A 87 -2.76 0.41 2.96
CA ILE A 87 -2.79 0.42 1.48
C ILE A 87 -3.83 -0.58 0.97
N ILE A 88 -3.87 -1.78 1.55
CA ILE A 88 -4.85 -2.82 1.23
C ILE A 88 -6.26 -2.35 1.58
N SER A 89 -6.50 -1.90 2.82
CA SER A 89 -7.82 -1.43 3.27
C SER A 89 -8.36 -0.27 2.43
N VAL A 90 -7.51 0.65 1.98
CA VAL A 90 -7.89 1.72 1.04
C VAL A 90 -8.19 1.14 -0.35
N GLY A 91 -7.33 0.26 -0.87
CA GLY A 91 -7.52 -0.39 -2.17
C GLY A 91 -8.84 -1.17 -2.28
N TYR A 92 -9.35 -1.73 -1.17
CA TYR A 92 -10.67 -2.36 -1.13
C TYR A 92 -11.86 -1.39 -1.09
N ARG A 93 -11.65 -0.14 -0.68
CA ARG A 93 -12.70 0.89 -0.58
C ARG A 93 -12.77 1.81 -1.78
N VAL A 94 -11.69 1.92 -2.55
CA VAL A 94 -11.64 2.75 -3.74
C VAL A 94 -12.33 2.04 -4.92
N ASN A 95 -13.26 2.77 -5.54
CA ASN A 95 -13.94 2.35 -6.76
C ASN A 95 -13.24 2.95 -7.99
N SER A 96 -12.15 2.31 -8.43
CA SER A 96 -11.47 2.66 -9.68
C SER A 96 -11.00 1.40 -10.40
N LYS A 97 -10.68 1.55 -11.70
CA LYS A 97 -10.11 0.46 -12.49
C LYS A 97 -8.78 -0.01 -11.91
N LYS A 98 -7.90 0.93 -11.53
CA LYS A 98 -6.61 0.61 -10.91
C LYS A 98 -6.75 -0.08 -9.55
N ALA A 99 -7.67 0.37 -8.70
CA ALA A 99 -7.95 -0.30 -7.43
C ALA A 99 -8.47 -1.74 -7.66
N THR A 100 -9.27 -1.94 -8.71
CA THR A 100 -9.74 -3.29 -9.11
C THR A 100 -8.58 -4.19 -9.50
N GLN A 101 -7.68 -3.69 -10.34
CA GLN A 101 -6.47 -4.40 -10.76
C GLN A 101 -5.56 -4.71 -9.56
N PHE A 102 -5.37 -3.75 -8.66
CA PHE A 102 -4.63 -3.95 -7.42
C PHE A 102 -5.22 -5.10 -6.58
N ARG A 103 -6.54 -5.15 -6.41
CA ARG A 103 -7.21 -6.24 -5.67
C ARG A 103 -7.03 -7.60 -6.34
N ILE A 104 -7.12 -7.66 -7.67
CA ILE A 104 -6.91 -8.89 -8.45
C ILE A 104 -5.50 -9.42 -8.20
N TRP A 105 -4.49 -8.55 -8.33
CA TRP A 105 -3.10 -8.89 -8.07
C TRP A 105 -2.87 -9.30 -6.62
N ALA A 106 -3.33 -8.51 -5.64
CA ALA A 106 -3.15 -8.82 -4.22
C ALA A 106 -3.75 -10.19 -3.85
N THR A 107 -4.96 -10.46 -4.36
CA THR A 107 -5.64 -11.75 -4.15
C THR A 107 -4.88 -12.90 -4.83
N LYS A 108 -4.39 -12.69 -6.05
CA LYS A 108 -3.58 -13.69 -6.77
C LYS A 108 -2.30 -14.00 -6.01
N THR A 109 -1.56 -12.98 -5.59
CA THR A 109 -0.33 -13.10 -4.81
C THR A 109 -0.59 -13.87 -3.52
N LEU A 110 -1.61 -13.49 -2.75
CA LEU A 110 -1.99 -14.19 -1.52
C LEU A 110 -2.31 -15.67 -1.79
N LYS A 111 -3.10 -15.95 -2.84
CA LYS A 111 -3.44 -17.33 -3.23
C LYS A 111 -2.20 -18.14 -3.58
N GLU A 112 -1.25 -17.57 -4.32
CA GLU A 112 0.00 -18.25 -4.67
C GLU A 112 0.84 -18.58 -3.43
N TYR A 113 0.95 -17.67 -2.46
CA TYR A 113 1.66 -17.93 -1.21
C TYR A 113 0.96 -18.99 -0.36
N ILE A 114 -0.37 -18.95 -0.24
CA ILE A 114 -1.12 -19.97 0.51
C ILE A 114 -0.96 -21.34 -0.14
N VAL A 115 -1.13 -21.45 -1.46
CA VAL A 115 -1.01 -22.75 -2.16
C VAL A 115 0.42 -23.27 -2.09
N LYS A 116 1.44 -22.45 -2.35
CA LYS A 116 2.84 -22.89 -2.25
C LYS A 116 3.22 -23.25 -0.82
N GLY A 117 2.78 -22.47 0.17
CA GLY A 117 3.00 -22.77 1.57
C GLY A 117 2.37 -24.11 1.96
N PHE A 118 1.14 -24.35 1.51
CA PHE A 118 0.45 -25.63 1.73
C PHE A 118 1.14 -26.81 1.05
N VAL A 119 1.60 -26.66 -0.20
CA VAL A 119 2.34 -27.70 -0.92
C VAL A 119 3.67 -28.03 -0.24
N LEU A 120 4.38 -27.03 0.28
CA LEU A 120 5.63 -27.25 1.02
C LEU A 120 5.39 -27.96 2.37
N ASP A 121 4.27 -27.67 3.04
CA ASP A 121 3.88 -28.33 4.29
C ASP A 121 3.42 -29.78 4.04
N ASP A 122 2.70 -30.03 2.95
CA ASP A 122 2.30 -31.39 2.54
C ASP A 122 3.51 -32.28 2.17
N GLU A 123 4.60 -31.72 1.62
CA GLU A 123 5.85 -32.46 1.38
C GLU A 123 6.62 -32.79 2.68
N LEU A 124 6.29 -32.12 3.80
CA LEU A 124 6.90 -32.33 5.12
C LEU A 124 6.14 -33.33 6.00
N LEU A 125 4.97 -33.83 5.57
CA LEU A 125 4.11 -34.82 6.26
C LEU A 125 4.24 -36.23 5.67
#